data_AF-A0A6G1SMU1-F1
#
_entry.id   AF-A0A6G1SMU1-F1
#
_cell.length_a   1.000
_cell.length_b   1.000
_cell.length_c   1.000
_cell.angle_alpha   90.00
_cell.angle_beta   90.00
_cell.angle_gamma   90.00
#
_symmetry.space_group_name_H-M   'P 1'
#
loop_
_entity.id
_entity.type
_entity.pdbx_description
1 polymer ?
#
loop_
_entity_poly.entity_id
_entity_poly.type
_entity_poly.pdbx_seq_one_letter_code
_entity_poly.pdbx_strand_id
1 'polypeptide(L)'
;HTHPTHQLNDKKQWKYVVNAPERDPRIKQIIRVDICEAPFDACSAEVTLPFGFTSQCKQKYAKKKLLALDSQSGLLEVDSFFIPSCCVCQLIPIQRLDNDRESLTPIDENI
;
A
#
# COMPACT_ATOMS: atom_id res chain seq x y z
N HIS A 1 11.52 7.68 2.56
CA HIS A 1 12.19 6.58 1.85
C HIS A 1 12.33 5.40 2.79
N THR A 2 12.10 4.17 2.32
CA THR A 2 12.20 2.96 3.15
C THR A 2 13.06 1.90 2.46
N HIS A 3 13.64 1.01 3.28
CA HIS A 3 14.48 -0.11 2.89
C HIS A 3 13.78 -1.42 3.30
N PRO A 4 12.92 -1.99 2.46
CA PRO A 4 12.21 -3.22 2.80
C PRO A 4 13.19 -4.41 2.86
N THR A 5 13.01 -5.28 3.86
CA THR A 5 13.78 -6.52 4.02
C THR A 5 12.94 -7.76 3.77
N HIS A 6 11.64 -7.69 4.08
CA HIS A 6 10.66 -8.76 3.83
C HIS A 6 9.33 -8.12 3.40
N GLN A 7 8.67 -8.70 2.40
CA GLN A 7 7.38 -8.21 1.95
C GLN A 7 6.56 -9.31 1.28
N LEU A 8 5.23 -9.20 1.38
CA LEU A 8 4.28 -9.99 0.60
C LEU A 8 4.21 -9.46 -0.83
N ASN A 9 4.40 -10.34 -1.81
CA ASN A 9 4.20 -10.02 -3.22
C ASN A 9 2.69 -9.96 -3.56
N ASP A 10 2.37 -9.52 -4.78
CA ASP A 10 0.99 -9.47 -5.29
C ASP A 10 0.29 -10.84 -5.42
N LYS A 11 1.04 -11.95 -5.28
CA LYS A 11 0.55 -13.33 -5.24
C LYS A 11 0.37 -13.85 -3.80
N LYS A 12 0.47 -12.99 -2.78
CA LYS A 12 0.38 -13.35 -1.35
C LYS A 12 1.46 -14.32 -0.88
N GLN A 13 2.65 -14.22 -1.45
CA GLN A 13 3.82 -15.02 -1.08
C GLN A 13 4.82 -14.12 -0.35
N TRP A 14 5.35 -14.59 0.77
CA TRP A 14 6.42 -13.92 1.47
C TRP A 14 7.72 -14.01 0.67
N LYS A 15 8.38 -12.86 0.49
CA LYS A 15 9.66 -12.75 -0.22
C LYS A 15 10.65 -11.93 0.60
N TYR A 16 11.93 -12.27 0.50
CA TYR A 16 13.02 -11.52 1.12
C TYR A 16 13.54 -10.50 0.10
N VAL A 17 13.40 -9.21 0.38
CA VAL A 17 13.91 -8.17 -0.53
C VAL A 17 15.41 -8.00 -0.32
N VAL A 18 16.19 -8.20 -1.37
CA VAL A 18 17.64 -8.33 -1.25
C VAL A 18 18.31 -6.97 -1.16
N ASN A 19 19.06 -6.77 -0.07
CA ASN A 19 19.97 -5.66 0.15
C ASN A 19 21.30 -6.25 0.65
N ALA A 20 22.45 -5.73 0.22
CA ALA A 20 23.78 -6.18 0.67
C ALA A 20 24.71 -5.02 1.09
N PRO A 21 24.26 -4.13 1.99
CA PRO A 21 25.00 -2.91 2.35
C PRO A 21 26.33 -3.21 3.06
N GLU A 22 26.44 -4.35 3.76
CA GLU A 22 27.68 -4.80 4.41
C GLU A 22 28.76 -5.21 3.41
N ARG A 23 28.36 -5.71 2.23
CA ARG A 23 29.28 -6.08 1.14
C ARG A 23 29.66 -4.88 0.29
N ASP A 24 28.67 -4.07 -0.07
CA ASP A 24 28.86 -2.79 -0.75
C ASP A 24 27.67 -1.88 -0.41
N PRO A 25 27.91 -0.68 0.17
CA PRO A 25 26.84 0.24 0.58
C PRO A 25 25.98 0.76 -0.58
N ARG A 26 26.40 0.52 -1.83
CA ARG A 26 25.65 0.84 -3.05
C ARG A 26 24.63 -0.24 -3.43
N ILE A 27 24.78 -1.47 -2.93
CA ILE A 27 23.86 -2.60 -3.22
C ILE A 27 22.68 -2.55 -2.25
N LYS A 28 21.77 -1.60 -2.49
CA LYS A 28 20.53 -1.45 -1.74
C LYS A 28 19.39 -1.00 -2.64
N GLN A 29 18.21 -1.55 -2.39
CA GLN A 29 16.97 -1.15 -3.03
C GLN A 29 16.28 -0.10 -2.15
N ILE A 30 16.02 1.07 -2.71
CA ILE A 30 15.32 2.17 -2.04
C ILE A 30 13.99 2.38 -2.72
N ILE A 31 12.92 2.36 -1.93
CA ILE A 31 11.60 2.73 -2.40
C ILE A 31 11.15 4.05 -1.76
N ARG A 32 10.46 4.86 -2.55
CA ARG A 32 9.70 5.99 -2.04
C ARG A 32 8.30 5.50 -1.71
N VAL A 33 7.84 5.87 -0.53
CA VAL A 33 6.49 5.57 -0.03
C VAL A 33 5.87 6.87 0.43
N ASP A 34 4.60 7.06 0.09
CA ASP A 34 3.78 8.15 0.60
C ASP A 34 2.56 7.49 1.28
N ILE A 35 2.44 7.71 2.60
CA ILE A 35 1.46 7.07 3.48
C ILE A 35 0.41 8.10 3.90
N CYS A 36 -0.86 7.73 3.90
CA CYS A 36 -1.93 8.55 4.48
C CYS A 36 -1.66 8.79 5.97
N GLU A 37 -1.69 10.05 6.39
CA GLU A 37 -1.59 10.41 7.82
C GLU A 37 -2.83 9.97 8.60
N ALA A 38 -4.01 10.19 8.01
CA ALA A 38 -5.31 9.83 8.57
C ALA A 38 -6.12 9.03 7.52
N PRO A 39 -5.86 7.72 7.37
CA PRO A 39 -6.64 6.89 6.45
C PRO A 39 -8.07 6.76 6.96
N PHE A 40 -9.03 6.74 6.02
CA PHE A 40 -10.46 6.62 6.29
C PHE A 40 -11.14 7.83 6.95
N ASP A 41 -10.38 8.82 7.40
CA ASP A 41 -10.95 10.08 7.88
C ASP A 41 -11.51 10.92 6.73
N ALA A 42 -12.42 11.83 7.07
CA ALA A 42 -12.89 12.84 6.13
C ALA A 42 -11.71 13.66 5.61
N CYS A 43 -11.76 14.04 4.34
CA CYS A 43 -10.77 14.97 3.81
C CYS A 43 -10.87 16.34 4.48
N SER A 44 -9.93 17.24 4.20
CA SER A 44 -9.91 18.59 4.76
C SER A 44 -11.30 19.23 4.81
N ALA A 45 -11.63 19.82 5.96
CA ALA A 45 -12.90 20.52 6.19
C ALA A 45 -13.11 21.73 5.26
N GLU A 46 -12.05 22.18 4.57
CA GLU A 46 -12.10 23.26 3.58
C GLU A 46 -12.68 22.80 2.22
N VAL A 47 -12.86 21.50 2.01
CA VAL A 47 -13.39 20.96 0.76
C VAL A 47 -14.92 21.09 0.76
N THR A 48 -15.45 21.88 -0.18
CA THR A 48 -16.90 21.91 -0.44
C THR A 48 -17.31 20.71 -1.29
N LEU A 49 -18.27 19.93 -0.80
CA LEU A 49 -18.74 18.72 -1.47
C LEU A 49 -20.09 18.94 -2.16
N PRO A 50 -20.34 18.31 -3.33
CA PRO A 50 -21.68 18.25 -3.91
C PRO A 50 -22.68 17.58 -2.95
N PHE A 51 -23.94 17.96 -3.05
CA PHE A 51 -25.01 17.34 -2.27
C PHE A 51 -25.06 15.82 -2.52
N GLY A 52 -25.23 15.05 -1.45
CA GLY A 52 -25.31 13.59 -1.52
C GLY A 52 -23.96 12.87 -1.54
N PHE A 53 -22.84 13.58 -1.36
CA PHE A 53 -21.50 12.99 -1.25
C PHE A 53 -20.86 13.28 0.10
N THR A 54 -20.11 12.31 0.60
CA THR A 54 -19.09 12.50 1.65
C THR A 54 -17.69 12.33 1.05
N SER A 55 -16.66 12.61 1.83
CA SER A 55 -15.27 12.43 1.44
C SER A 55 -14.54 11.51 2.40
N GLN A 56 -13.51 10.83 1.91
CA GLN A 56 -12.65 9.97 2.71
C GLN A 56 -11.22 9.91 2.13
N CYS A 57 -10.21 9.98 2.98
CA CYS A 57 -8.83 9.71 2.62
C CYS A 57 -8.61 8.22 2.37
N LYS A 58 -8.20 7.83 1.15
CA LYS A 58 -7.91 6.44 0.79
C LYS A 58 -6.47 6.27 0.32
N GLN A 59 -5.75 5.34 0.95
CA GLN A 59 -4.41 4.96 0.51
C GLN A 59 -4.48 4.26 -0.86
N LYS A 60 -3.62 4.68 -1.78
CA LYS A 60 -3.40 3.99 -3.05
C LYS A 60 -2.06 3.29 -3.05
N TYR A 61 -2.05 2.11 -3.65
CA TYR A 61 -0.87 1.26 -3.79
C TYR A 61 -0.49 1.16 -5.26
N ALA A 62 0.80 1.25 -5.53
CA ALA A 62 1.37 1.06 -6.85
C ALA A 62 2.17 -0.23 -6.88
N LYS A 63 2.05 -0.96 -7.99
CA LYS A 63 2.87 -2.15 -8.22
C LYS A 63 4.31 -1.73 -8.53
N LYS A 64 5.28 -2.24 -7.78
CA LYS A 64 6.70 -2.00 -7.99
C LYS A 64 7.44 -3.33 -8.12
N LYS A 65 8.43 -3.37 -9.00
CA LYS A 65 9.30 -4.53 -9.17
C LYS A 65 10.52 -4.40 -8.26
N LEU A 66 10.79 -5.42 -7.46
CA LEU A 66 11.96 -5.52 -6.58
C LEU A 66 12.66 -6.86 -6.81
N LEU A 67 13.98 -6.87 -6.64
CA LEU A 67 14.76 -8.10 -6.58
C LEU A 67 14.53 -8.76 -5.22
N ALA A 68 14.06 -9.99 -5.23
CA ALA A 68 13.76 -10.74 -4.03
C ALA A 68 14.31 -12.17 -4.12
N LEU A 69 14.54 -12.77 -2.97
CA LEU A 69 14.85 -14.19 -2.84
C LEU A 69 13.53 -14.95 -2.64
N ASP A 70 13.29 -15.93 -3.50
CA ASP A 70 12.17 -16.84 -3.34
C ASP A 70 12.42 -17.79 -2.15
N SER A 71 11.48 -17.84 -1.21
CA SER A 71 11.64 -18.59 0.03
C SER A 71 11.63 -20.11 -0.13
N GLN A 72 11.13 -20.63 -1.27
CA GLN A 72 11.02 -22.06 -1.53
C GLN A 72 12.21 -22.60 -2.33
N SER A 73 12.58 -21.90 -3.40
CA SER A 73 13.67 -22.29 -4.29
C SER A 73 15.03 -21.71 -3.88
N GLY A 74 15.05 -20.66 -3.06
CA GLY A 74 16.28 -19.95 -2.70
C GLY A 74 16.90 -19.19 -3.88
N LEU A 75 16.17 -18.98 -4.97
CA LEU A 75 16.64 -18.27 -6.15
C LEU A 75 16.30 -16.79 -6.09
N LEU A 76 17.15 -15.98 -6.72
CA LEU A 76 16.92 -14.55 -6.90
C LEU A 76 15.99 -14.32 -8.09
N GLU A 77 14.90 -13.58 -7.88
CA GLU A 77 13.94 -13.22 -8.92
C GLU A 77 13.48 -11.77 -8.79
N VAL A 78 13.04 -11.19 -9.92
CA VAL A 78 12.36 -9.88 -9.91
C VAL A 78 10.87 -10.11 -9.76
N ASP A 79 10.32 -9.69 -8.63
CA ASP A 79 8.91 -9.90 -8.31
C ASP A 79 8.18 -8.58 -8.05
N SER A 80 6.85 -8.63 -7.99
CA SER A 80 5.99 -7.46 -7.89
C SER A 80 5.35 -7.29 -6.53
N PHE A 81 5.46 -6.09 -5.98
CA PHE A 81 5.00 -5.74 -4.64
C PHE A 81 4.05 -4.54 -4.71
N PHE A 82 2.99 -4.54 -3.89
CA PHE A 82 2.13 -3.37 -3.73
C PHE A 82 2.74 -2.42 -2.70
N ILE A 83 3.14 -1.25 -3.16
CA ILE A 83 3.82 -0.26 -2.35
C ILE A 83 2.90 0.96 -2.16
N PRO A 84 2.72 1.46 -0.91
CA PRO A 84 2.01 2.71 -0.66
C PRO A 84 2.58 3.84 -1.51
N SER A 85 1.72 4.51 -2.29
CA SER A 85 2.15 5.42 -3.35
C SER A 85 1.64 6.84 -3.21
N CYS A 86 0.41 7.03 -2.75
CA CYS A 86 -0.18 8.33 -2.48
C CYS A 86 -1.45 8.18 -1.63
N CYS A 87 -1.83 9.26 -0.97
CA CYS A 87 -3.14 9.41 -0.33
C CYS A 87 -4.04 10.24 -1.25
N VAL A 88 -5.23 9.75 -1.56
CA VAL A 88 -6.20 10.50 -2.37
C VAL A 88 -7.46 10.78 -1.56
N CYS A 89 -8.04 11.95 -1.79
CA CYS A 89 -9.38 12.25 -1.31
C CYS A 89 -10.41 11.60 -2.25
N GLN A 90 -11.16 10.64 -1.76
CA GLN A 90 -12.20 9.95 -2.51
C GLN A 90 -13.57 10.51 -2.13
N LEU A 91 -14.36 10.90 -3.13
CA LEU A 91 -15.77 11.26 -2.94
C LEU A 91 -16.64 10.01 -3.00
N ILE A 92 -17.50 9.82 -2.01
CA ILE A 92 -18.34 8.63 -1.86
C ILE A 92 -19.80 9.10 -1.77
N PRO A 93 -20.71 8.58 -2.62
CA PRO A 93 -22.13 8.85 -2.48
C PRO A 93 -22.64 8.35 -1.12
N ILE A 94 -23.44 9.15 -0.40
CA ILE A 94 -23.94 8.80 0.92
C ILE A 94 -24.77 7.49 0.90
N GLN A 95 -25.46 7.19 -0.20
CA GLN A 95 -26.21 5.93 -0.38
C GLN A 95 -25.34 4.67 -0.33
N ARG A 96 -24.03 4.76 -0.59
CA ARG A 96 -23.13 3.61 -0.51
C ARG A 96 -22.79 3.26 0.95
N LEU A 97 -22.83 4.23 1.86
CA LEU A 97 -22.58 4.01 3.29
C LEU A 97 -23.68 3.14 3.93
N ASP A 98 -24.92 3.26 3.45
CA ASP A 98 -26.05 2.46 3.95
C ASP A 98 -25.89 0.96 3.62
N ASN A 99 -25.27 0.64 2.47
CA ASN A 99 -24.99 -0.74 2.06
C ASN A 99 -23.69 -1.32 2.68
N ASP A 100 -22.70 -0.48 3.00
CA ASP A 100 -21.42 -0.94 3.55
C ASP A 100 -21.49 -1.28 5.06
N ARG A 101 -22.57 -0.91 5.76
CA ARG A 101 -22.76 -1.26 7.19
C ARG A 101 -23.01 -2.76 7.42
N GLU A 102 -23.35 -3.51 6.37
CA GLU A 102 -23.48 -4.98 6.40
C GLU A 102 -22.19 -5.71 5.95
N SER A 103 -21.17 -4.97 5.47
CA SER A 103 -19.95 -5.53 4.85
C SER A 103 -18.67 -5.25 5.63
N LEU A 104 -18.74 -4.74 6.87
CA LEU A 104 -17.59 -4.62 7.78
C LEU A 104 -17.12 -6.00 8.27
N THR A 105 -16.60 -6.81 7.34
CA THR A 105 -15.58 -7.81 7.66
C THR A 105 -14.22 -7.16 7.45
N PRO A 106 -13.26 -7.34 8.37
CA PRO A 106 -11.93 -6.76 8.25
C PRO A 106 -11.16 -7.49 7.15
N ILE A 107 -11.14 -6.94 5.94
CA ILE A 107 -10.32 -7.48 4.82
C ILE A 107 -8.99 -6.74 4.66
N ASP A 108 -8.68 -5.76 5.52
CA ASP A 108 -7.42 -5.00 5.51
C ASP A 108 -6.52 -5.29 6.73
N GLU A 109 -6.61 -6.49 7.34
CA GLU A 109 -5.63 -6.99 8.33
C GLU A 109 -4.53 -7.89 7.73
N ASN A 110 -4.38 -7.95 6.41
CA ASN A 110 -3.31 -8.73 5.78
C ASN A 110 -2.57 -7.94 4.69
N ILE A 111 -1.89 -6.88 5.11
CA ILE A 111 -0.72 -6.31 4.42
C ILE A 111 0.51 -6.53 5.29
#